data_AF-A0A7C1HTK5-F1
#
_entry.id   AF-A0A7C1HTK5-F1
#
_cell.length_a   1.000
_cell.length_b   1.000
_cell.length_c   1.000
_cell.angle_alpha   90.00
_cell.angle_beta   90.00
_cell.angle_gamma   90.00
#
_symmetry.space_group_name_H-M   'P 1'
#
loop_
_entity.id
_entity.type
_entity.pdbx_description
1 polymer ?
#
loop_
_entity_poly.entity_id
_entity_poly.type
_entity_poly.pdbx_seq_one_letter_code
_entity_poly.pdbx_strand_id
1 'polypeptide(L)'
;MRPEEDGPLARTITGRIEWARKMFRIYHETLRADYETGRLSLAFDGARIEALRVSDSIGVSALCRMCDREQGGSCCGAGIELRYDGWLLLVNILLGIELPQNRARPGSCFFLGKADAFLRQGKCCASTTCAGL
;
A
#
# COMPACT_ATOMS: atom_id res chain seq x y z
N MET A 1 10.70 -19.86 15.88
CA MET A 1 10.06 -18.94 14.90
C MET A 1 11.05 -18.78 13.74
N ARG A 2 10.72 -19.25 12.53
CA ARG A 2 11.61 -19.10 11.37
C ARG A 2 11.40 -17.69 10.79
N PRO A 3 12.41 -16.80 10.78
CA PRO A 3 12.25 -15.40 10.36
C PRO A 3 11.70 -15.21 8.94
N GLU A 4 11.83 -16.24 8.10
CA GLU A 4 11.49 -16.20 6.67
C GLU A 4 10.01 -16.49 6.35
N GLU A 5 9.25 -17.05 7.29
CA GLU A 5 7.87 -17.51 7.03
C GLU A 5 6.82 -16.58 7.68
N ASP A 6 7.10 -16.01 8.86
CA ASP A 6 6.11 -15.24 9.64
C ASP A 6 6.60 -13.83 10.04
N GLY A 7 7.43 -13.20 9.21
CA GLY A 7 8.06 -11.91 9.49
C GLY A 7 7.59 -10.76 8.57
N PRO A 8 8.12 -9.54 8.76
CA PRO A 8 7.83 -8.42 7.87
C PRO A 8 8.30 -8.67 6.42
N LEU A 9 9.20 -9.64 6.21
CA LEU A 9 9.71 -10.03 4.90
C LEU A 9 9.21 -11.41 4.44
N ALA A 10 8.08 -11.89 4.98
CA ALA A 10 7.49 -13.16 4.60
C ALA A 10 7.43 -13.35 3.07
N ARG A 11 7.59 -14.59 2.59
CA ARG A 11 7.69 -14.87 1.14
C ARG A 11 6.44 -14.50 0.35
N THR A 12 5.28 -14.50 0.98
CA THR A 12 3.99 -14.16 0.37
C THR A 12 3.49 -12.81 0.84
N ILE A 13 2.74 -12.11 -0.02
CA ILE A 13 2.11 -10.85 0.38
C ILE A 13 1.08 -11.04 1.49
N THR A 14 0.34 -12.15 1.47
CA THR A 14 -0.64 -12.49 2.50
C THR A 14 0.03 -12.69 3.86
N GLY A 15 1.18 -13.36 3.91
CA GLY A 15 1.96 -13.51 5.15
C GLY A 15 2.43 -12.17 5.71
N ARG A 16 2.82 -11.22 4.84
CA ARG A 16 3.19 -9.85 5.28
C ARG A 16 1.99 -9.05 5.79
N ILE A 17 0.83 -9.20 5.15
CA ILE A 17 -0.44 -8.59 5.59
C ILE A 17 -0.85 -9.15 6.96
N GLU A 18 -0.77 -10.46 7.15
CA GLU A 18 -1.07 -11.13 8.41
C GLU A 18 -0.11 -10.70 9.53
N TRP A 19 1.18 -10.61 9.22
CA TRP A 19 2.18 -10.10 10.14
C TRP A 19 1.86 -8.65 10.56
N ALA A 20 1.58 -7.77 9.61
CA ALA A 20 1.25 -6.37 9.89
C ALA A 20 -0.01 -6.24 10.77
N ARG A 21 -1.07 -7.01 10.47
CA ARG A 21 -2.27 -7.08 11.30
C ARG A 21 -1.97 -7.61 12.71
N LYS A 22 -1.11 -8.62 12.84
CA LYS A 22 -0.69 -9.16 14.13
C LYS A 22 0.05 -8.10 14.95
N MET A 23 1.02 -7.42 14.36
CA MET A 23 1.77 -6.36 15.05
C MET A 23 0.87 -5.20 15.45
N PHE A 24 -0.06 -4.79 14.57
CA PHE A 24 -1.04 -3.77 14.90
C PHE A 24 -1.86 -4.16 16.13
N ARG A 25 -2.42 -5.38 16.18
CA ARG A 25 -3.18 -5.84 17.36
C ARG A 25 -2.36 -5.78 18.65
N ILE A 26 -1.07 -6.11 18.60
CA ILE A 26 -0.20 -6.14 19.78
C ILE A 26 0.20 -4.72 20.22
N TYR A 27 0.52 -3.83 19.29
CA TYR A 27 1.21 -2.57 19.59
C TYR A 27 0.41 -1.30 19.29
N HIS A 28 -0.80 -1.38 18.73
CA HIS A 28 -1.54 -0.20 18.25
C HIS A 28 -1.78 0.85 19.35
N GLU A 29 -2.08 0.44 20.59
CA GLU A 29 -2.30 1.40 21.69
C GLU A 29 -1.00 2.15 22.02
N THR A 30 0.11 1.44 22.16
CA THR A 30 1.43 2.04 22.41
C THR A 30 1.86 2.96 21.26
N LEU A 31 1.69 2.52 20.02
CA LEU A 31 2.05 3.28 18.82
C LEU A 31 1.18 4.54 18.66
N ARG A 32 -0.10 4.49 19.04
CA ARG A 32 -0.99 5.66 18.99
C ARG A 32 -0.77 6.63 20.15
N ALA A 33 -0.35 6.14 21.30
CA ALA A 33 -0.03 6.97 22.46
C ALA A 33 1.32 7.68 22.30
N ASP A 34 2.21 7.17 21.44
CA ASP A 34 3.50 7.79 21.15
C ASP A 34 3.37 9.08 20.33
N TYR A 35 3.92 10.16 20.86
CA TYR A 35 3.84 11.48 20.24
C TYR A 35 4.54 11.54 18.88
N GLU A 36 5.73 10.94 18.75
CA GLU A 36 6.49 11.00 17.50
C GLU A 36 5.79 10.20 16.40
N THR A 37 5.25 9.03 16.74
CA THR A 37 4.45 8.21 15.83
C THR A 37 3.21 8.96 15.36
N GLY A 38 2.48 9.63 16.27
CA GLY A 38 1.34 10.48 15.91
C GLY A 38 1.73 11.63 14.98
N ARG A 39 2.80 12.37 15.33
CA ARG A 39 3.30 13.51 14.55
C ARG A 39 3.74 13.11 13.14
N LEU A 40 4.51 12.02 13.03
CA LEU A 40 4.99 11.51 11.74
C LEU A 40 3.83 10.98 10.89
N SER A 41 2.87 10.28 11.51
CA SER A 41 1.69 9.77 10.81
C SER A 41 0.87 10.90 10.19
N LEU A 42 0.62 11.98 10.95
CA LEU A 42 -0.12 13.14 10.46
C LEU A 42 0.61 13.88 9.34
N ALA A 43 1.91 14.15 9.52
CA ALA A 43 2.72 14.82 8.51
C ALA A 43 2.77 14.02 7.21
N PHE A 44 2.90 12.70 7.32
CA PHE A 44 2.97 11.82 6.18
C PHE A 44 1.62 11.71 5.45
N ASP A 45 0.51 11.66 6.19
CA ASP A 45 -0.82 11.64 5.58
C ASP A 45 -1.09 12.92 4.78
N GLY A 46 -0.70 14.09 5.30
CA GLY A 46 -0.78 15.35 4.57
C GLY A 46 0.07 15.35 3.29
N ALA A 47 1.32 14.90 3.36
CA ALA A 47 2.20 14.80 2.20
C ALA A 47 1.67 13.83 1.13
N ARG A 48 1.08 12.71 1.58
CA ARG A 48 0.41 11.74 0.71
C ARG A 48 -0.72 12.41 -0.06
N ILE A 49 -1.67 13.04 0.64
CA ILE A 49 -2.84 13.71 0.02
C ILE A 49 -2.39 14.74 -1.02
N GLU A 50 -1.40 15.55 -0.71
CA GLU A 50 -0.89 16.55 -1.64
C GLU A 50 -0.22 15.93 -2.88
N ALA A 51 0.56 14.86 -2.69
CA ALA A 51 1.15 14.14 -3.81
C ALA A 51 0.07 13.55 -4.74
N LEU A 52 -1.06 13.10 -4.19
CA LEU A 52 -2.18 12.61 -5.00
C LEU A 52 -2.80 13.73 -5.82
N ARG A 53 -3.08 14.86 -5.16
CA ARG A 53 -3.66 16.04 -5.79
C ARG A 53 -2.78 16.54 -6.95
N VAL A 54 -1.46 16.59 -6.75
CA VAL A 54 -0.51 16.96 -7.80
C VAL A 54 -0.54 15.94 -8.94
N SER A 55 -0.44 14.64 -8.63
CA SER A 55 -0.45 13.55 -9.63
C SER A 55 -1.69 13.58 -10.52
N ASP A 56 -2.87 13.85 -9.94
CA ASP A 56 -4.12 14.06 -10.66
C ASP A 56 -4.06 15.32 -11.54
N SER A 57 -3.60 16.45 -10.98
CA SER A 57 -3.56 17.73 -11.70
C SER A 57 -2.64 17.72 -12.94
N ILE A 58 -1.58 16.91 -12.92
CA ILE A 58 -0.64 16.77 -14.05
C ILE A 58 -0.96 15.58 -14.96
N GLY A 59 -2.06 14.86 -14.71
CA GLY A 59 -2.55 13.80 -15.60
C GLY A 59 -1.86 12.44 -15.47
N VAL A 60 -0.98 12.21 -14.48
CA VAL A 60 -0.33 10.90 -14.29
C VAL A 60 -1.37 9.82 -13.96
N SER A 61 -2.42 10.18 -13.25
CA SER A 61 -3.58 9.32 -12.99
C SER A 61 -4.30 8.86 -14.24
N ALA A 62 -4.48 9.75 -15.22
CA ALA A 62 -5.07 9.40 -16.50
C ALA A 62 -4.15 8.47 -17.32
N LEU A 63 -2.86 8.76 -17.36
CA LEU A 63 -1.87 7.92 -18.06
C LEU A 63 -1.81 6.50 -17.49
N CYS A 64 -1.86 6.35 -16.16
CA CYS A 64 -1.85 5.02 -15.56
C CYS A 64 -3.15 4.25 -15.77
N ARG A 65 -4.32 4.92 -15.80
CA ARG A 65 -5.59 4.27 -16.20
C ARG A 65 -5.51 3.74 -17.63
N MET A 66 -5.00 4.54 -18.55
CA MET A 66 -4.80 4.15 -19.94
C MET A 66 -3.82 2.98 -20.04
N CYS A 67 -2.71 3.00 -19.29
CA CYS A 67 -1.75 1.89 -19.24
C CYS A 67 -2.39 0.58 -18.73
N ASP A 68 -3.18 0.62 -17.65
CA ASP A 68 -3.88 -0.58 -17.15
C ASP A 68 -4.94 -1.10 -18.14
N ARG A 69 -5.73 -0.21 -18.75
CA ARG A 69 -6.82 -0.58 -19.66
C ARG A 69 -6.36 -1.03 -21.04
N GLU A 70 -5.44 -0.29 -21.65
CA GLU A 70 -5.09 -0.44 -23.07
C GLU A 70 -3.78 -1.22 -23.29
N GLN A 71 -2.88 -1.20 -22.31
CA GLN A 71 -1.54 -1.82 -22.43
C GLN A 71 -1.38 -3.05 -21.52
N GLY A 72 -2.44 -3.45 -20.82
CA GLY A 72 -2.43 -4.58 -19.88
C GLY A 72 -1.72 -4.30 -18.55
N GLY A 73 -1.30 -3.06 -18.32
CA GLY A 73 -0.64 -2.63 -17.09
C GLY A 73 0.86 -2.93 -17.03
N SER A 74 1.66 -1.94 -16.63
CA SER A 74 3.12 -2.08 -16.50
C SER A 74 3.55 -2.43 -15.06
N CYS A 75 2.99 -1.73 -14.08
CA CYS A 75 3.40 -1.80 -12.68
C CYS A 75 2.32 -2.36 -11.74
N CYS A 76 1.14 -2.71 -12.27
CA CYS A 76 0.00 -3.24 -11.51
C CYS A 76 -0.17 -4.77 -11.65
N GLY A 77 0.79 -5.48 -12.24
CA GLY A 77 0.77 -6.95 -12.36
C GLY A 77 1.07 -7.67 -11.04
N ALA A 78 0.72 -8.96 -10.98
CA ALA A 78 1.01 -9.82 -9.83
C ALA A 78 2.53 -9.95 -9.58
N GLY A 79 2.89 -10.09 -8.31
CA GLY A 79 4.28 -10.21 -7.85
C GLY A 79 4.91 -8.86 -7.47
N ILE A 80 4.42 -7.74 -8.00
CA ILE A 80 4.94 -6.41 -7.65
C ILE A 80 4.66 -6.04 -6.19
N GLU A 81 3.58 -6.58 -5.60
CA GLU A 81 3.22 -6.40 -4.20
C GLU A 81 4.28 -6.95 -3.24
N LEU A 82 5.16 -7.85 -3.69
CA LEU A 82 6.27 -8.37 -2.86
C LEU A 82 7.38 -7.34 -2.65
N ARG A 83 7.28 -6.16 -3.25
CA ARG A 83 8.12 -5.02 -2.88
C ARG A 83 7.69 -4.36 -1.58
N TYR A 84 6.47 -4.61 -1.10
CA TYR A 84 5.97 -4.03 0.14
C TYR A 84 6.35 -4.94 1.30
N ASP A 85 7.18 -4.45 2.21
CA ASP A 85 7.43 -5.14 3.48
C ASP A 85 6.28 -4.94 4.48
N GLY A 86 6.24 -5.80 5.50
CA GLY A 86 5.23 -5.78 6.55
C GLY A 86 5.27 -4.51 7.41
N TRP A 87 6.41 -3.83 7.51
CA TRP A 87 6.51 -2.56 8.25
C TRP A 87 5.73 -1.47 7.54
N LEU A 88 5.90 -1.33 6.22
CA LEU A 88 5.10 -0.40 5.43
C LEU A 88 3.61 -0.74 5.52
N LEU A 89 3.25 -2.03 5.50
CA LEU A 89 1.87 -2.46 5.69
C LEU A 89 1.32 -2.13 7.09
N LEU A 90 2.14 -2.21 8.13
CA LEU A 90 1.76 -1.79 9.48
C LEU A 90 1.51 -0.28 9.54
N VAL A 91 2.38 0.53 8.92
CA VAL A 91 2.17 1.98 8.82
C VAL A 91 0.88 2.30 8.08
N ASN A 92 0.56 1.56 7.01
CA ASN A 92 -0.73 1.71 6.33
C ASN A 92 -1.91 1.51 7.31
N ILE A 93 -1.89 0.45 8.12
CA ILE A 93 -2.95 0.18 9.10
C ILE A 93 -3.00 1.30 10.16
N LEU A 94 -1.85 1.82 10.61
CA LEU A 94 -1.79 2.94 11.57
C LEU A 94 -2.46 4.21 11.03
N LEU A 95 -2.35 4.47 9.73
CA LEU A 95 -3.05 5.56 9.04
C LEU A 95 -4.54 5.25 8.78
N GLY A 96 -5.06 4.14 9.30
CA GLY A 96 -6.47 3.76 9.13
C GLY A 96 -6.77 3.09 7.78
N ILE A 97 -5.75 2.66 7.03
CA ILE A 97 -5.95 2.04 5.73
C ILE A 97 -6.24 0.55 5.87
N GLU A 98 -7.36 0.12 5.32
CA GLU A 98 -7.73 -1.29 5.31
C GLU A 98 -7.00 -2.09 4.22
N LEU A 99 -6.06 -2.94 4.65
CA LEU A 99 -5.36 -3.85 3.75
C LEU A 99 -6.35 -4.87 3.13
N PRO A 100 -6.31 -5.08 1.80
CA PRO A 100 -7.19 -6.02 1.12
C PRO A 100 -6.93 -7.47 1.56
N GLN A 101 -7.98 -8.29 1.53
CA GLN A 101 -7.88 -9.74 1.78
C GLN A 101 -7.63 -10.53 0.51
N ASN A 102 -8.08 -10.02 -0.64
CA ASN A 102 -8.01 -10.67 -1.94
C ASN A 102 -7.59 -9.67 -3.02
N ARG A 103 -7.07 -10.18 -4.14
CA ARG A 103 -6.79 -9.38 -5.34
C ARG A 103 -8.10 -8.87 -5.94
N ALA A 104 -8.08 -7.66 -6.49
CA ALA A 104 -9.22 -7.11 -7.23
C ALA A 104 -9.47 -7.85 -8.56
N ARG A 105 -8.40 -8.27 -9.26
CA ARG A 105 -8.46 -9.00 -10.53
C ARG A 105 -7.44 -10.16 -10.51
N PRO A 106 -7.73 -11.33 -11.11
CA PRO A 106 -6.73 -12.36 -11.33
C PRO A 106 -5.50 -11.79 -12.04
N GLY A 107 -4.30 -12.13 -11.55
CA GLY A 107 -3.05 -11.65 -12.14
C GLY A 107 -2.70 -10.18 -11.86
N SER A 108 -3.53 -9.43 -11.11
CA SER A 108 -3.17 -8.07 -10.67
C SER A 108 -2.44 -8.05 -9.35
N CYS A 109 -1.75 -6.95 -9.05
CA CYS A 109 -1.23 -6.61 -7.73
C CYS A 109 -2.33 -6.72 -6.66
N PHE A 110 -1.96 -7.15 -5.44
CA PHE A 110 -2.87 -7.27 -4.29
C PHE A 110 -3.47 -5.93 -3.88
N PHE A 111 -2.77 -4.83 -4.16
CA PHE A 111 -3.16 -3.46 -3.80
C PHE A 111 -3.72 -2.66 -4.99
N LEU A 112 -4.09 -3.32 -6.09
CA LEU A 112 -4.82 -2.68 -7.19
C LEU A 112 -6.24 -2.31 -6.73
N GLY A 113 -6.69 -1.08 -7.01
CA GLY A 113 -8.08 -0.63 -6.80
C GLY A 113 -8.42 0.03 -5.46
N LYS A 114 -7.58 -0.10 -4.40
CA LYS A 114 -7.75 0.64 -3.13
C LYS A 114 -6.92 1.93 -3.08
N ALA A 115 -6.95 2.65 -4.20
CA ALA A 115 -5.74 3.31 -4.66
C ALA A 115 -5.53 4.73 -4.10
N ASP A 116 -6.58 5.35 -3.59
CA ASP A 116 -6.63 6.66 -2.95
C ASP A 116 -6.00 6.70 -1.55
N ALA A 117 -5.90 5.57 -0.85
CA ALA A 117 -5.45 5.55 0.55
C ALA A 117 -4.06 4.92 0.77
N PHE A 118 -3.62 3.99 -0.09
CA PHE A 118 -2.48 3.11 0.22
C PHE A 118 -1.09 3.75 0.09
N LEU A 119 -0.23 3.58 1.10
CA LEU A 119 1.20 3.94 1.04
C LEU A 119 2.00 2.96 0.20
N ARG A 120 2.88 3.47 -0.66
CA ARG A 120 3.58 2.68 -1.67
C ARG A 120 5.10 2.81 -1.60
N GLN A 121 5.82 1.72 -1.88
CA GLN A 121 7.27 1.77 -2.10
C GLN A 121 7.58 2.23 -3.54
N GLY A 122 8.10 3.45 -3.68
CA GLY A 122 8.77 3.93 -4.89
C GLY A 122 7.98 3.85 -6.21
N LYS A 123 8.71 3.68 -7.32
CA LYS A 123 8.27 3.75 -8.73
C LYS A 123 7.19 2.73 -9.16
N CYS A 124 6.68 1.89 -8.27
CA CYS A 124 5.86 0.74 -8.65
C CYS A 124 4.36 0.99 -8.74
N CYS A 125 3.88 2.21 -8.53
CA CYS A 125 2.50 2.65 -8.76
C CYS A 125 2.54 4.19 -8.80
N ALA A 126 2.77 4.77 -9.98
CA ALA A 126 3.01 6.22 -10.11
C ALA A 126 1.75 7.07 -9.85
N SER A 127 0.55 6.49 -9.88
CA SER A 127 -0.68 7.19 -9.54
C SER A 127 -1.75 6.28 -8.94
N THR A 128 -2.65 6.94 -8.23
CA THR A 128 -3.66 6.40 -7.34
C THR A 128 -4.93 5.96 -8.03
N THR A 129 -4.86 5.67 -9.33
CA THR A 129 -6.04 5.24 -10.08
C THR A 129 -5.71 4.21 -11.15
N CYS A 130 -4.80 3.27 -10.93
CA CYS A 130 -4.64 2.15 -11.88
C CYS A 130 -5.88 1.26 -12.03
N ALA A 131 -6.97 1.47 -11.29
CA ALA A 131 -8.21 0.74 -11.53
C ALA A 131 -9.03 1.48 -12.59
N GLY A 132 -9.00 0.95 -13.80
CA GLY A 132 -9.98 1.26 -14.81
C GLY A 132 -11.36 0.66 -14.52
N LEU A 133 -11.88 0.79 -13.29
CA LEU A 133 -13.30 0.52 -12.99
C LEU A 133 -14.17 1.67 -13.51
#